data_AF-A0AB35C0F1-F1
#
_entry.id   AF-A0AB35C0F1-F1
#
_cell.length_a   1.000
_cell.length_b   1.000
_cell.length_c   1.000
_cell.angle_alpha   90.00
_cell.angle_beta   90.00
_cell.angle_gamma   90.00
#
_symmetry.space_group_name_H-M   'P 1'
#
loop_
_entity.id
_entity.type
_entity.pdbx_description
1 polymer ?
#
loop_
_entity_poly.entity_id
_entity_poly.type
_entity_poly.pdbx_seq_one_letter_code
_entity_poly.pdbx_strand_id
1 'polypeptide(L)'
;MFNNTQRSHKGKCPTCQNIIEYQTIKFIAENDIGEMICICSNCNESFKISTKNPRESTVISGAIKQQYIDYEINEPSTHPSISEEIQFEGSLFYQEKKYNYQSNPLYICSCNHNTNLEEIAYMALNKSESEWKSILGRYTNAYLAGQAKLIENVIIQCNINCSFCNREHNAFFYKLYKDVDAFLPSQFMLGSISNSLELDIHLSGVLSKNDFMCYLIKLLSRWEMLFDQYYLIFPYIGSTYTKAQDILEIWTKILSQIQNSKKAHIKSIGQTFKSQSQKQFDSVYGENAYSFLKEYGLTPIEIDQNQGLQHFHAKIYCALRNDKIELYSGSANLMHGPSLEQMTMTIHTKNLDNVYQKYLSHFKITKDEAFDTPYPEYHSHLIIQQCAPSFSYRYITQSDLISLVES
;
A
#
# COMPACT_ATOMS: atom_id res chain seq x y z
N MET A 1 15.40 -22.52 9.34
CA MET A 1 14.02 -22.10 8.98
C MET A 1 13.45 -23.21 8.12
N PHE A 2 12.45 -23.93 8.64
CA PHE A 2 11.73 -24.94 7.87
C PHE A 2 10.59 -24.22 7.16
N ASN A 3 10.62 -24.15 5.82
CA ASN A 3 9.62 -23.39 5.06
C ASN A 3 8.32 -24.19 4.93
N ASN A 4 7.46 -24.08 5.94
CA ASN A 4 6.05 -24.43 5.80
C ASN A 4 5.44 -23.57 4.69
N THR A 5 4.61 -24.17 3.83
CA THR A 5 3.94 -23.43 2.76
C THR A 5 2.52 -23.09 3.18
N GLN A 6 2.22 -21.79 3.22
CA GLN A 6 0.88 -21.25 3.38
C GLN A 6 0.38 -20.84 2.00
N ARG A 7 -0.83 -21.28 1.63
CA ARG A 7 -1.46 -20.93 0.35
C ARG A 7 -2.78 -20.23 0.62
N SER A 8 -3.04 -19.16 -0.11
CA SER A 8 -4.30 -18.41 0.00
C SER A 8 -5.28 -18.88 -1.06
N HIS A 9 -6.53 -19.01 -0.66
CA HIS A 9 -7.61 -19.53 -1.48
C HIS A 9 -8.83 -18.63 -1.33
N LYS A 10 -9.58 -18.50 -2.43
CA LYS A 10 -10.94 -17.96 -2.41
C LYS A 10 -11.87 -18.98 -3.05
N GLY A 11 -13.05 -19.12 -2.47
CA GLY A 11 -14.12 -19.92 -3.05
C GLY A 11 -15.47 -19.29 -2.75
N LYS A 12 -16.53 -19.91 -3.27
CA LYS A 12 -17.90 -19.44 -3.13
C LYS A 12 -18.65 -20.33 -2.14
N CYS A 13 -19.46 -19.70 -1.27
CA CYS A 13 -20.42 -20.41 -0.45
C CYS A 13 -21.35 -21.22 -1.36
N PRO A 14 -21.53 -22.53 -1.13
CA PRO A 14 -22.32 -23.38 -2.03
C PRO A 14 -23.79 -22.96 -2.12
N THR A 15 -24.30 -22.25 -1.10
CA THR A 15 -25.71 -21.83 -1.05
C THR A 15 -25.94 -20.44 -1.63
N CYS A 16 -25.17 -19.44 -1.19
CA CYS A 16 -25.43 -18.02 -1.53
C CYS A 16 -24.36 -17.36 -2.41
N GLN A 17 -23.34 -18.11 -2.82
CA GLN A 17 -22.23 -17.63 -3.66
C GLN A 17 -21.38 -16.51 -3.02
N ASN A 18 -21.54 -16.25 -1.72
CA ASN A 18 -20.69 -15.33 -0.98
C ASN A 18 -19.22 -15.76 -1.05
N ILE A 19 -18.30 -14.82 -1.28
CA ILE A 19 -16.87 -15.10 -1.39
C ILE A 19 -16.29 -15.38 0.00
N ILE A 20 -15.60 -16.51 0.11
CA ILE A 20 -14.92 -16.98 1.31
C ILE A 20 -13.43 -16.98 1.04
N GLU A 21 -12.66 -16.25 1.85
CA GLU A 21 -11.21 -16.27 1.80
C GLU A 21 -10.66 -17.11 2.94
N TYR A 22 -9.72 -18.01 2.63
CA TYR A 22 -9.13 -18.91 3.60
C TYR A 22 -7.69 -19.27 3.21
N GLN A 23 -6.98 -19.83 4.17
CA GLN A 23 -5.59 -20.23 4.01
C GLN A 23 -5.39 -21.67 4.41
N THR A 24 -4.69 -22.41 3.56
CA THR A 24 -4.31 -23.79 3.79
C THR A 24 -2.85 -23.86 4.20
N ILE A 25 -2.56 -24.67 5.22
CA ILE A 25 -1.21 -24.88 5.73
C ILE A 25 -0.71 -26.24 5.25
N LYS A 26 0.52 -26.29 4.76
CA LYS A 26 1.23 -27.53 4.48
C LYS A 26 2.60 -27.51 5.13
N PHE A 27 2.84 -28.51 5.97
CA PHE A 27 4.13 -28.80 6.59
C PHE A 27 5.02 -29.61 5.64
N ILE A 28 6.33 -29.48 5.83
CA ILE A 28 7.33 -30.34 5.16
C ILE A 28 7.28 -31.78 5.73
N ALA A 29 6.68 -31.96 6.90
CA ALA A 29 6.43 -33.23 7.54
C ALA A 29 5.17 -33.93 7.01
N GLU A 30 4.74 -34.99 7.69
CA GLU A 30 3.42 -35.59 7.49
C GLU A 30 2.33 -34.54 7.70
N ASN A 31 1.25 -34.64 6.92
CA ASN A 31 0.17 -33.66 6.93
C ASN A 31 -1.15 -34.39 7.06
N ASP A 32 -1.96 -33.98 8.02
CA ASP A 32 -3.28 -34.55 8.25
C ASP A 32 -4.21 -34.19 7.08
N ILE A 33 -5.03 -35.14 6.64
CA ILE A 33 -6.04 -34.89 5.61
C ILE A 33 -7.38 -34.73 6.30
N GLY A 34 -8.10 -33.66 5.98
CA GLY A 34 -9.42 -33.47 6.55
C GLY A 34 -10.18 -32.30 5.96
N GLU A 35 -11.05 -31.71 6.77
CA GLU A 35 -11.90 -30.60 6.35
C GLU A 35 -12.14 -29.59 7.48
N MET A 36 -12.25 -28.32 7.09
CA MET A 36 -12.76 -27.27 7.97
C MET A 36 -14.28 -27.17 7.80
N ILE A 37 -15.03 -27.22 8.89
CA ILE A 37 -16.47 -26.95 8.88
C ILE A 37 -16.69 -25.47 9.20
N CYS A 38 -17.30 -24.77 8.26
CA CYS A 38 -17.43 -23.33 8.27
C CYS A 38 -18.90 -22.90 8.19
N ILE A 39 -19.23 -21.78 8.82
CA ILE A 39 -20.52 -21.10 8.66
C ILE A 39 -20.33 -19.85 7.82
N CYS A 40 -21.11 -19.71 6.76
CA CYS A 40 -21.10 -18.53 5.91
C CYS A 40 -21.64 -17.31 6.66
N SER A 41 -20.87 -16.21 6.69
CA SER A 41 -21.29 -14.99 7.39
C SER A 41 -22.47 -14.27 6.73
N ASN A 42 -22.82 -14.60 5.48
CA ASN A 42 -23.91 -13.97 4.73
C ASN A 42 -25.24 -14.72 4.86
N CYS A 43 -25.24 -16.05 4.74
CA CYS A 43 -26.47 -16.86 4.78
C CYS A 43 -26.57 -17.80 5.99
N ASN A 44 -25.57 -17.82 6.87
CA ASN A 44 -25.47 -18.70 8.04
C ASN A 44 -25.53 -20.21 7.77
N GLU A 45 -25.43 -20.62 6.50
CA GLU A 45 -25.39 -22.04 6.13
C GLU A 45 -24.01 -22.63 6.38
N SER A 46 -24.00 -23.89 6.81
CA SER A 46 -22.78 -24.66 7.07
C SER A 46 -22.28 -25.34 5.79
N PHE A 47 -20.98 -25.26 5.55
CA PHE A 47 -20.31 -25.90 4.42
C PHE A 47 -18.91 -26.39 4.84
N LYS A 48 -18.29 -27.19 3.98
CA LYS A 48 -16.96 -27.75 4.23
C LYS A 48 -15.90 -27.27 3.24
N ILE A 49 -14.67 -27.17 3.73
CA ILE A 49 -13.48 -26.91 2.93
C ILE A 49 -12.50 -28.06 3.17
N SER A 50 -12.33 -28.94 2.18
CA SER A 50 -11.33 -30.01 2.23
C SER A 50 -9.93 -29.41 2.18
N THR A 51 -9.07 -29.76 3.13
CA THR A 51 -7.72 -29.19 3.22
C THR A 51 -6.75 -30.16 3.89
N LYS A 52 -5.45 -29.88 3.75
CA LYS A 52 -4.42 -30.45 4.62
C LYS A 52 -4.33 -29.65 5.90
N ASN A 53 -4.00 -30.33 7.00
CA ASN A 53 -3.87 -29.75 8.34
C ASN A 53 -5.06 -28.82 8.65
N PRO A 54 -6.30 -29.38 8.70
CA PRO A 54 -7.51 -28.58 8.84
C PRO A 54 -7.57 -27.87 10.18
N ARG A 55 -6.79 -28.30 11.18
CA ARG A 55 -6.64 -27.61 12.47
C ARG A 55 -5.87 -26.30 12.32
N GLU A 56 -4.77 -26.29 11.59
CA GLU A 56 -3.86 -25.15 11.40
C GLU A 56 -4.29 -24.22 10.26
N SER A 57 -5.07 -24.75 9.31
CA SER A 57 -5.70 -23.95 8.27
C SER A 57 -6.77 -23.01 8.85
N THR A 58 -6.98 -21.84 8.24
CA THR A 58 -7.85 -20.79 8.80
C THR A 58 -8.73 -20.14 7.75
N VAL A 59 -9.89 -19.64 8.17
CA VAL A 59 -10.73 -18.73 7.37
C VAL A 59 -10.30 -17.30 7.69
N ILE A 60 -10.12 -16.49 6.65
CA ILE A 60 -9.71 -15.09 6.72
C ILE A 60 -10.93 -14.16 6.66
N SER A 61 -11.86 -14.42 5.75
CA SER A 61 -13.07 -13.61 5.60
C SER A 61 -14.23 -14.38 4.96
N GLY A 62 -15.45 -13.85 5.12
CA GLY A 62 -16.67 -14.38 4.50
C GLY A 62 -17.33 -15.55 5.22
N ALA A 63 -16.62 -16.22 6.14
CA ALA A 63 -17.14 -17.28 7.00
C ALA A 63 -16.42 -17.34 8.34
N ILE A 64 -16.91 -18.18 9.24
CA ILE A 64 -16.28 -18.53 10.51
C ILE A 64 -16.02 -20.03 10.53
N LYS A 65 -14.78 -20.43 10.80
CA LYS A 65 -14.42 -21.83 11.07
C LYS A 65 -14.98 -22.24 12.43
N GLN A 66 -15.92 -23.18 12.46
CA GLN A 66 -16.49 -23.69 13.71
C GLN A 66 -15.68 -24.85 14.28
N GLN A 67 -15.30 -25.78 13.42
CA GLN A 67 -14.58 -26.98 13.81
C GLN A 67 -13.76 -27.52 12.64
N TYR A 68 -13.00 -28.58 12.89
CA TYR A 68 -12.28 -29.33 11.88
C TYR A 68 -12.54 -30.83 12.08
N ILE A 69 -12.45 -31.59 11.00
CA ILE A 69 -12.53 -33.04 10.99
C ILE A 69 -11.22 -33.56 10.41
N ASP A 70 -10.58 -34.46 11.14
CA ASP A 70 -9.39 -35.21 10.71
C ASP A 70 -9.85 -36.59 10.24
N TYR A 71 -9.54 -36.94 8.98
CA TYR A 71 -9.98 -38.19 8.37
C TYR A 71 -9.25 -39.43 8.87
N GLU A 72 -8.15 -39.27 9.62
CA GLU A 72 -7.52 -40.40 10.31
C GLU A 72 -8.31 -40.83 11.55
N ILE A 73 -9.13 -39.92 12.09
CA ILE A 73 -9.84 -40.10 13.36
C ILE A 73 -11.36 -40.20 13.16
N ASN A 74 -11.90 -39.45 12.20
CA ASN A 74 -13.34 -39.28 11.99
C ASN A 74 -13.71 -39.41 10.51
N GLU A 75 -14.92 -39.88 10.24
CA GLU A 75 -15.45 -39.91 8.87
C GLU A 75 -15.71 -38.50 8.31
N PRO A 76 -15.59 -38.29 6.99
CA PRO A 76 -15.93 -37.01 6.35
C PRO A 76 -17.39 -36.58 6.59
N SER A 77 -17.62 -35.30 6.83
CA SER A 77 -18.98 -34.78 7.00
C SER A 77 -19.77 -34.79 5.70
N THR A 78 -21.09 -34.69 5.86
CA THR A 78 -22.05 -34.59 4.77
C THR A 78 -22.36 -33.14 4.36
N HIS A 79 -21.65 -32.15 4.91
CA HIS A 79 -21.85 -30.74 4.54
C HIS A 79 -21.51 -30.52 3.06
N PRO A 80 -22.19 -29.57 2.38
CA PRO A 80 -21.84 -29.22 1.01
C PRO A 80 -20.42 -28.64 0.96
N SER A 81 -19.64 -29.03 -0.07
CA SER A 81 -18.31 -28.48 -0.29
C SER A 81 -18.38 -27.04 -0.77
N ILE A 82 -17.36 -26.25 -0.41
CA ILE A 82 -17.10 -24.96 -1.06
C ILE A 82 -17.07 -25.12 -2.59
N SER A 83 -17.66 -24.16 -3.31
CA SER A 83 -17.72 -24.19 -4.77
C SER A 83 -16.69 -23.26 -5.39
N GLU A 84 -16.27 -23.55 -6.63
CA GLU A 84 -15.41 -22.69 -7.46
C GLU A 84 -14.18 -22.13 -6.71
N GLU A 85 -13.30 -23.05 -6.30
CA GLU A 85 -12.10 -22.68 -5.57
C GLU A 85 -10.99 -22.20 -6.52
N ILE A 86 -10.36 -21.09 -6.14
CA ILE A 86 -9.13 -20.59 -6.74
C ILE A 86 -8.03 -20.50 -5.68
N GLN A 87 -6.83 -20.95 -6.05
CA GLN A 87 -5.62 -20.69 -5.29
C GLN A 87 -4.95 -19.44 -5.87
N PHE A 88 -4.48 -18.53 -5.01
CA PHE A 88 -3.80 -17.32 -5.44
C PHE A 88 -2.62 -16.97 -4.52
N GLU A 89 -1.69 -16.21 -5.05
CA GLU A 89 -0.55 -15.66 -4.32
C GLU A 89 -0.50 -14.15 -4.60
N GLY A 90 -0.82 -13.34 -3.58
CA GLY A 90 -0.94 -11.89 -3.73
C GLY A 90 -2.12 -11.45 -4.61
N SER A 91 -2.16 -10.18 -4.96
CA SER A 91 -3.00 -9.68 -6.06
C SER A 91 -2.08 -9.44 -7.26
N LEU A 92 -2.59 -9.61 -8.49
CA LEU A 92 -1.83 -9.34 -9.72
C LEU A 92 -1.21 -7.94 -9.76
N PHE A 93 -1.82 -6.98 -9.05
CA PHE A 93 -1.33 -5.61 -8.94
C PHE A 93 -0.52 -5.35 -7.65
N TYR A 94 -0.48 -6.33 -6.74
CA TYR A 94 0.21 -6.24 -5.46
C TYR A 94 1.59 -6.89 -5.60
N GLN A 95 2.54 -6.13 -6.12
CA GLN A 95 3.96 -6.47 -6.04
C GLN A 95 4.51 -6.14 -4.65
N GLU A 96 5.62 -6.77 -4.26
CA GLU A 96 6.38 -6.34 -3.09
C GLU A 96 6.69 -4.85 -3.18
N LYS A 97 6.23 -4.10 -2.18
CA LYS A 97 6.44 -2.66 -2.07
C LYS A 97 7.94 -2.38 -2.00
N LYS A 98 8.45 -1.59 -2.94
CA LYS A 98 9.87 -1.21 -3.00
C LYS A 98 10.00 0.27 -3.30
N TYR A 99 10.69 0.96 -2.41
CA TYR A 99 11.15 2.33 -2.67
C TYR A 99 12.42 2.28 -3.52
N ASN A 100 12.47 3.07 -4.59
CA ASN A 100 13.63 3.10 -5.49
C ASN A 100 14.63 4.20 -5.08
N TYR A 101 15.59 3.83 -4.25
CA TYR A 101 16.66 4.70 -3.72
C TYR A 101 17.70 5.15 -4.78
N GLN A 102 17.72 4.52 -5.95
CA GLN A 102 18.70 4.80 -7.01
C GLN A 102 18.16 5.72 -8.12
N SER A 103 16.84 5.90 -8.19
CA SER A 103 16.18 6.84 -9.12
C SER A 103 16.21 8.28 -8.61
N ASN A 104 15.79 9.25 -9.42
CA ASN A 104 15.80 10.68 -9.07
C ASN A 104 15.26 10.94 -7.65
N PRO A 105 16.07 11.48 -6.73
CA PRO A 105 15.69 11.60 -5.34
C PRO A 105 14.58 12.63 -5.13
N LEU A 106 13.59 12.30 -4.31
CA LEU A 106 12.63 13.24 -3.75
C LEU A 106 13.33 14.12 -2.69
N TYR A 107 14.26 13.54 -1.93
CA TYR A 107 14.99 14.21 -0.86
C TYR A 107 16.46 14.46 -1.23
N ILE A 108 16.82 15.72 -1.41
CA ILE A 108 18.21 16.15 -1.62
C ILE A 108 18.67 17.15 -0.55
N CYS A 109 19.97 17.19 -0.28
CA CYS A 109 20.52 18.20 0.62
C CYS A 109 20.59 19.58 -0.07
N SER A 110 20.35 20.65 0.69
CA SER A 110 20.41 22.03 0.17
C SER A 110 21.84 22.57 -0.03
N CYS A 111 22.88 21.85 0.38
CA CYS A 111 24.25 22.37 0.40
C CYS A 111 24.99 22.31 -0.94
N ASN A 112 24.60 21.39 -1.83
CA ASN A 112 25.13 21.26 -3.18
C ASN A 112 24.14 20.44 -4.00
N HIS A 113 23.74 20.95 -5.17
CA HIS A 113 22.67 20.40 -5.99
C HIS A 113 22.98 18.94 -6.37
N ASN A 114 22.26 18.00 -5.75
CA ASN A 114 22.17 16.56 -6.06
C ASN A 114 22.78 15.57 -5.06
N THR A 115 23.09 15.94 -3.81
CA THR A 115 23.35 14.89 -2.80
C THR A 115 22.05 14.12 -2.53
N ASN A 116 21.98 12.88 -2.98
CA ASN A 116 20.88 11.96 -2.76
C ASN A 116 20.83 11.54 -1.27
N LEU A 117 19.91 12.11 -0.50
CA LEU A 117 19.75 11.76 0.92
C LEU A 117 19.08 10.40 1.09
N GLU A 118 18.34 9.92 0.10
CA GLU A 118 17.62 8.64 0.17
C GLU A 118 18.57 7.45 0.14
N GLU A 119 19.61 7.52 -0.69
CA GLU A 119 20.66 6.51 -0.74
C GLU A 119 21.43 6.44 0.58
N ILE A 120 21.80 7.61 1.13
CA ILE A 120 22.45 7.71 2.45
C ILE A 120 21.55 7.12 3.54
N ALA A 121 20.25 7.45 3.52
CA ALA A 121 19.26 6.91 4.44
C ALA A 121 19.18 5.39 4.37
N TYR A 122 19.11 4.82 3.16
CA TYR A 122 19.02 3.38 2.97
C TYR A 122 20.29 2.66 3.43
N MET A 123 21.47 3.24 3.16
CA MET A 123 22.73 2.70 3.70
C MET A 123 22.75 2.70 5.23
N ALA A 124 22.24 3.76 5.88
CA ALA A 124 22.15 3.84 7.33
C ALA A 124 21.16 2.80 7.92
N LEU A 125 20.02 2.59 7.25
CA LEU A 125 19.04 1.57 7.62
C LEU A 125 19.65 0.16 7.58
N ASN A 126 20.36 -0.18 6.49
CA ASN A 126 21.03 -1.47 6.33
C ASN A 126 22.16 -1.67 7.35
N LYS A 127 22.95 -0.62 7.63
CA LYS A 127 24.08 -0.70 8.56
C LYS A 127 23.66 -1.12 9.98
N SER A 128 22.45 -0.75 10.40
CA SER A 128 21.92 -1.05 11.74
C SER A 128 20.83 -2.14 11.73
N GLU A 129 20.80 -2.99 10.68
CA GLU A 129 19.77 -4.03 10.48
C GLU A 129 19.64 -4.95 11.70
N SER A 130 20.75 -5.34 12.31
CA SER A 130 20.76 -6.30 13.41
C SER A 130 20.05 -5.76 14.66
N GLU A 131 20.21 -4.46 14.91
CA GLU A 131 19.63 -3.73 16.03
C GLU A 131 18.13 -3.52 15.82
N TRP A 132 17.73 -3.10 14.61
CA TRP A 132 16.32 -2.98 14.23
C TRP A 132 15.59 -4.31 14.38
N LYS A 133 16.19 -5.40 13.87
CA LYS A 133 15.65 -6.75 13.95
C LYS A 133 15.51 -7.23 15.39
N SER A 134 16.49 -6.96 16.24
CA SER A 134 16.45 -7.32 17.67
C SER A 134 15.31 -6.63 18.40
N ILE A 135 15.09 -5.33 18.15
CA ILE A 135 14.02 -4.57 18.78
C ILE A 135 12.64 -5.04 18.30
N LEU A 136 12.48 -5.16 16.97
CA LEU A 136 11.23 -5.62 16.39
C LEU A 136 10.90 -7.04 16.88
N GLY A 137 11.89 -7.94 16.94
CA GLY A 137 11.70 -9.29 17.47
C GLY A 137 11.25 -9.31 18.94
N ARG A 138 11.84 -8.45 19.80
CA ARG A 138 11.39 -8.30 21.20
C ARG A 138 9.96 -7.77 21.28
N TYR A 139 9.63 -6.79 20.47
CA TYR A 139 8.28 -6.25 20.39
C TYR A 139 7.28 -7.32 19.95
N THR A 140 7.57 -8.05 18.87
CA THR A 140 6.72 -9.13 18.35
C THR A 140 6.53 -10.23 19.40
N ASN A 141 7.57 -10.63 20.11
CA ASN A 141 7.44 -11.60 21.20
C ASN A 141 6.53 -11.09 22.33
N ALA A 142 6.67 -9.82 22.72
CA ALA A 142 5.80 -9.21 23.73
C ALA A 142 4.35 -9.11 23.24
N TYR A 143 4.12 -8.78 21.97
CA TYR A 143 2.79 -8.75 21.36
C TYR A 143 2.14 -10.13 21.34
N LEU A 144 2.86 -11.16 20.88
CA LEU A 144 2.39 -12.55 20.88
C LEU A 144 2.11 -13.10 22.28
N ALA A 145 2.83 -12.61 23.30
CA ALA A 145 2.58 -12.92 24.70
C ALA A 145 1.43 -12.13 25.34
N GLY A 146 0.75 -11.25 24.58
CA GLY A 146 -0.33 -10.39 25.09
C GLY A 146 0.14 -9.22 25.96
N GLN A 147 1.42 -8.86 25.89
CA GLN A 147 2.07 -7.81 26.71
C GLN A 147 2.29 -6.50 25.95
N ALA A 148 2.08 -6.47 24.63
CA ALA A 148 2.18 -5.28 23.79
C ALA A 148 0.87 -5.02 23.02
N LYS A 149 0.67 -3.78 22.56
CA LYS A 149 -0.54 -3.37 21.83
C LYS A 149 -0.47 -3.79 20.36
N LEU A 150 -1.62 -3.90 19.69
CA LEU A 150 -1.64 -3.95 18.24
C LEU A 150 -1.18 -2.60 17.68
N ILE A 151 -0.34 -2.62 16.64
CA ILE A 151 0.12 -1.43 15.92
C ILE A 151 -0.23 -1.53 14.45
N GLU A 152 -0.35 -0.38 13.79
CA GLU A 152 -0.53 -0.32 12.35
C GLU A 152 0.82 -0.42 11.63
N ASN A 153 1.74 0.52 11.91
CA ASN A 153 3.04 0.56 11.26
C ASN A 153 4.19 0.48 12.26
N VAL A 154 5.30 -0.09 11.79
CA VAL A 154 6.63 0.10 12.36
C VAL A 154 7.29 1.27 11.64
N ILE A 155 7.71 2.27 12.41
CA ILE A 155 8.44 3.44 11.94
C ILE A 155 9.88 3.34 12.42
N ILE A 156 10.86 3.51 11.53
CA ILE A 156 12.27 3.63 11.89
C ILE A 156 12.74 5.05 11.61
N GLN A 157 13.29 5.68 12.65
CA GLN A 157 13.99 6.95 12.52
C GLN A 157 15.50 6.70 12.51
N CYS A 158 16.14 7.05 11.39
CA CYS A 158 17.59 7.04 11.24
C CYS A 158 18.15 8.46 11.20
N ASN A 159 19.16 8.73 12.03
CA ASN A 159 19.93 9.96 11.96
C ASN A 159 21.00 9.79 10.88
N ILE A 160 21.04 10.68 9.91
CA ILE A 160 22.01 10.65 8.81
C ILE A 160 22.65 12.02 8.63
N ASN A 161 23.90 12.01 8.15
CA ASN A 161 24.61 13.24 7.83
C ASN A 161 24.82 13.33 6.33
N CYS A 162 24.63 14.52 5.78
CA CYS A 162 24.99 14.77 4.39
C CYS A 162 26.48 14.49 4.18
N SER A 163 26.83 13.66 3.20
CA SER A 163 28.21 13.28 2.90
C SER A 163 29.12 14.45 2.49
N PHE A 164 28.54 15.59 2.10
CA PHE A 164 29.29 16.78 1.67
C PHE A 164 29.37 17.88 2.72
N CYS A 165 28.24 18.31 3.29
CA CYS A 165 28.22 19.42 4.26
C CYS A 165 28.14 18.97 5.72
N ASN A 166 28.01 17.67 5.97
CA ASN A 166 27.85 17.09 7.30
C ASN A 166 26.63 17.59 8.10
N ARG A 167 25.68 18.28 7.45
CA ARG A 167 24.40 18.65 8.08
C ARG A 167 23.65 17.39 8.48
N GLU A 168 23.02 17.43 9.65
CA GLU A 168 22.18 16.35 10.18
C GLU A 168 20.77 16.38 9.57
N HIS A 169 20.28 15.19 9.28
CA HIS A 169 18.95 14.90 8.77
C HIS A 169 18.37 13.69 9.51
N ASN A 170 17.05 13.62 9.60
CA ASN A 170 16.33 12.44 10.10
C ASN A 170 15.53 11.82 8.97
N ALA A 171 15.83 10.56 8.65
CA ALA A 171 15.07 9.76 7.70
C ALA A 171 14.04 8.89 8.44
N PHE A 172 12.80 8.90 7.94
CA PHE A 172 11.69 8.15 8.49
C PHE A 172 11.22 7.09 7.51
N PHE A 173 11.47 5.85 7.88
CA PHE A 173 11.05 4.66 7.16
C PHE A 173 9.80 4.07 7.79
N TYR A 174 8.92 3.48 7.00
CA TYR A 174 7.72 2.82 7.52
C TYR A 174 7.41 1.51 6.79
N LYS A 175 6.78 0.59 7.52
CA LYS A 175 6.23 -0.67 7.00
C LYS A 175 5.01 -1.04 7.83
N LEU A 176 3.99 -1.58 7.16
CA LEU A 176 2.86 -2.22 7.83
C LEU A 176 3.37 -3.35 8.75
N TYR A 177 2.92 -3.34 10.01
CA TYR A 177 3.25 -4.40 10.94
C TYR A 177 2.48 -5.68 10.61
N LYS A 178 3.21 -6.80 10.60
CA LYS A 178 2.65 -8.15 10.47
C LYS A 178 3.31 -9.04 11.50
N ASP A 179 2.52 -9.81 12.23
CA ASP A 179 2.91 -10.51 13.47
C ASP A 179 4.07 -11.51 13.33
N VAL A 180 4.42 -11.94 12.11
CA VAL A 180 5.43 -12.98 11.87
C VAL A 180 6.45 -12.57 10.79
N ASP A 181 6.52 -11.29 10.44
CA ASP A 181 7.41 -10.84 9.38
C ASP A 181 8.85 -10.65 9.87
N ALA A 182 9.81 -11.23 9.13
CA ALA A 182 11.21 -10.93 9.35
C ALA A 182 11.50 -9.46 9.02
N PHE A 183 12.38 -8.83 9.82
CA PHE A 183 12.93 -7.53 9.46
C PHE A 183 13.77 -7.67 8.18
N LEU A 184 13.38 -6.95 7.12
CA LEU A 184 14.12 -6.81 5.88
C LEU A 184 14.11 -5.33 5.47
N PRO A 185 15.28 -4.66 5.35
CA PRO A 185 15.36 -3.25 4.96
C PRO A 185 14.63 -2.94 3.65
N SER A 186 14.63 -3.87 2.70
CA SER A 186 13.98 -3.73 1.39
C SER A 186 12.44 -3.64 1.46
N GLN A 187 11.83 -4.04 2.57
CA GLN A 187 10.37 -3.97 2.78
C GLN A 187 9.93 -2.64 3.41
N PHE A 188 10.86 -1.77 3.79
CA PHE A 188 10.57 -0.45 4.32
C PHE A 188 10.45 0.57 3.18
N MET A 189 9.38 1.36 3.26
CA MET A 189 9.15 2.52 2.41
C MET A 189 9.77 3.75 3.07
N LEU A 190 10.23 4.72 2.27
CA LEU A 190 10.72 6.00 2.76
C LEU A 190 9.57 7.01 2.74
N GLY A 191 9.22 7.54 3.91
CA GLY A 191 8.14 8.51 4.03
C GLY A 191 8.63 9.96 4.07
N SER A 192 9.73 10.25 4.77
CA SER A 192 10.27 11.61 4.87
C SER A 192 11.76 11.64 5.20
N ILE A 193 12.44 12.72 4.78
CA ILE A 193 13.75 13.12 5.32
C ILE A 193 13.67 14.59 5.71
N SER A 194 13.93 14.90 6.98
CA SER A 194 13.96 16.29 7.49
C SER A 194 15.17 17.07 6.99
N ASN A 195 15.07 18.40 7.02
CA ASN A 195 16.13 19.33 6.59
C ASN A 195 16.63 19.14 5.15
N SER A 196 15.86 18.47 4.28
CA SER A 196 16.11 18.41 2.84
C SER A 196 15.73 19.73 2.16
N LEU A 197 16.08 19.87 0.88
CA LEU A 197 15.52 20.94 0.04
C LEU A 197 13.99 20.83 0.01
N GLU A 198 13.31 21.98 0.01
CA GLU A 198 11.85 22.05 -0.03
C GLU A 198 11.30 21.46 -1.34
N LEU A 199 10.21 20.69 -1.25
CA LEU A 199 9.68 19.93 -2.38
C LEU A 199 9.11 20.83 -3.49
N ASP A 200 8.55 21.98 -3.13
CA ASP A 200 8.03 22.96 -4.09
C ASP A 200 9.14 23.61 -4.92
N ILE A 201 10.32 23.81 -4.33
CA ILE A 201 11.53 24.25 -5.04
C ILE A 201 12.09 23.11 -5.92
N HIS A 202 12.20 21.90 -5.39
CA HIS A 202 12.87 20.78 -6.06
C HIS A 202 12.06 20.16 -7.21
N LEU A 203 10.75 20.01 -7.03
CA LEU A 203 9.89 19.23 -7.94
C LEU A 203 9.20 20.08 -9.01
N SER A 204 9.30 21.40 -8.93
CA SER A 204 8.71 22.31 -9.90
C SER A 204 9.66 22.56 -11.07
N GLY A 205 9.14 22.50 -12.30
CA GLY A 205 9.93 22.80 -13.48
C GLY A 205 9.50 22.04 -14.73
N VAL A 206 10.41 21.99 -15.69
CA VAL A 206 10.27 21.21 -16.92
C VAL A 206 10.92 19.85 -16.69
N LEU A 207 10.12 18.80 -16.64
CA LEU A 207 10.54 17.44 -16.30
C LEU A 207 10.29 16.50 -17.47
N SER A 208 11.15 15.49 -17.65
CA SER A 208 10.73 14.38 -18.51
C SER A 208 9.57 13.63 -17.87
N LYS A 209 8.78 12.93 -18.67
CA LYS A 209 7.71 12.08 -18.12
C LYS A 209 8.26 10.98 -17.20
N ASN A 210 9.49 10.53 -17.44
CA ASN A 210 10.16 9.60 -16.55
C ASN A 210 10.46 10.20 -15.18
N ASP A 211 10.92 11.45 -15.13
CA ASP A 211 11.20 12.16 -13.87
C ASP A 211 9.89 12.44 -13.12
N PHE A 212 8.86 12.89 -13.83
CA PHE A 212 7.52 13.07 -13.28
C PHE A 212 7.00 11.77 -12.63
N MET A 213 7.05 10.65 -13.35
CA MET A 213 6.60 9.36 -12.83
C MET A 213 7.45 8.90 -11.64
N CYS A 214 8.76 9.16 -11.66
CA CYS A 214 9.65 8.86 -10.54
C CYS A 214 9.24 9.63 -9.27
N TYR A 215 9.03 10.95 -9.39
CA TYR A 215 8.61 11.78 -8.27
C TYR A 215 7.21 11.44 -7.78
N LEU A 216 6.26 11.19 -8.68
CA LEU A 216 4.89 10.81 -8.29
C LEU A 216 4.89 9.52 -7.47
N ILE A 217 5.63 8.48 -7.89
CA ILE A 217 5.73 7.22 -7.16
C ILE A 217 6.34 7.42 -5.76
N LYS A 218 7.35 8.28 -5.61
CA LYS A 218 7.96 8.60 -4.31
C LYS A 218 7.04 9.47 -3.45
N LEU A 219 6.29 10.39 -4.05
CA LEU A 219 5.26 11.17 -3.37
C LEU A 219 4.13 10.29 -2.85
N LEU A 220 3.70 9.25 -3.59
CA LEU A 220 2.70 8.29 -3.10
C LEU A 220 3.17 7.59 -1.81
N SER A 221 4.43 7.16 -1.74
CA SER A 221 5.04 6.59 -0.52
C SER A 221 5.02 7.59 0.64
N ARG A 222 5.36 8.86 0.39
CA ARG A 222 5.27 9.93 1.39
C ARG A 222 3.82 10.18 1.84
N TRP A 223 2.89 10.27 0.90
CA TRP A 223 1.50 10.61 1.15
C TRP A 223 0.79 9.54 1.95
N GLU A 224 1.08 8.27 1.67
CA GLU A 224 0.59 7.14 2.43
C GLU A 224 0.93 7.23 3.93
N MET A 225 2.16 7.67 4.26
CA MET A 225 2.61 7.81 5.65
C MET A 225 2.04 9.05 6.33
N LEU A 226 1.97 10.20 5.64
CA LEU A 226 1.77 11.50 6.29
C LEU A 226 0.37 12.10 6.14
N PHE A 227 -0.43 11.62 5.19
CA PHE A 227 -1.72 12.22 4.86
C PHE A 227 -2.88 11.26 5.12
N ASP A 228 -4.06 11.86 5.30
CA ASP A 228 -5.30 11.14 5.54
C ASP A 228 -5.88 10.64 4.21
N GLN A 229 -5.79 11.47 3.17
CA GLN A 229 -6.32 11.20 1.84
C GLN A 229 -5.35 11.64 0.75
N TYR A 230 -5.37 10.97 -0.40
CA TYR A 230 -4.70 11.43 -1.60
C TYR A 230 -5.45 11.05 -2.87
N TYR A 231 -5.41 11.96 -3.85
CA TYR A 231 -6.17 11.89 -5.09
C TYR A 231 -5.24 11.91 -6.30
N LEU A 232 -5.47 10.97 -7.20
CA LEU A 232 -4.88 10.93 -8.53
C LEU A 232 -5.97 11.29 -9.54
N ILE A 233 -5.98 12.55 -10.00
CA ILE A 233 -6.96 13.11 -10.91
C ILE A 233 -6.30 13.33 -12.27
N PHE A 234 -6.68 12.55 -13.27
CA PHE A 234 -6.07 12.64 -14.60
C PHE A 234 -7.03 12.10 -15.67
N PRO A 235 -7.00 12.61 -16.90
CA PRO A 235 -7.96 12.20 -17.91
C PRO A 235 -7.63 10.82 -18.51
N TYR A 236 -6.33 10.53 -18.72
CA TYR A 236 -5.85 9.37 -19.46
C TYR A 236 -4.56 8.79 -18.87
N ILE A 237 -4.32 7.51 -19.15
CA ILE A 237 -3.05 6.80 -18.89
C ILE A 237 -2.46 6.37 -20.22
N GLY A 238 -1.17 6.59 -20.39
CA GLY A 238 -0.51 6.36 -21.66
C GLY A 238 -0.96 7.34 -22.74
N SER A 239 -0.70 6.93 -23.97
CA SER A 239 -1.14 7.56 -25.22
C SER A 239 -1.87 6.52 -26.06
N THR A 240 -2.46 6.95 -27.17
CA THR A 240 -3.11 6.05 -28.15
C THR A 240 -2.17 4.96 -28.69
N TYR A 241 -0.84 5.15 -28.59
CA TYR A 241 0.19 4.22 -29.06
C TYR A 241 0.82 3.38 -27.95
N THR A 242 0.44 3.62 -26.69
CA THR A 242 1.03 2.90 -25.56
C THR A 242 0.49 1.47 -25.51
N LYS A 243 1.38 0.49 -25.36
CA LYS A 243 0.97 -0.93 -25.32
C LYS A 243 0.21 -1.20 -24.03
N ALA A 244 -0.70 -2.18 -24.08
CA ALA A 244 -1.46 -2.60 -22.90
C ALA A 244 -0.54 -3.00 -21.73
N GLN A 245 0.55 -3.72 -22.04
CA GLN A 245 1.56 -4.11 -21.06
C GLN A 245 2.17 -2.91 -20.32
N ASP A 246 2.57 -1.87 -21.04
CA ASP A 246 3.17 -0.67 -20.43
C ASP A 246 2.18 0.03 -19.49
N ILE A 247 0.88 0.00 -19.81
CA ILE A 247 -0.16 0.60 -18.98
C ILE A 247 -0.39 -0.23 -17.72
N LEU A 248 -0.38 -1.56 -17.82
CA LEU A 248 -0.43 -2.45 -16.66
C LEU A 248 0.80 -2.30 -15.76
N GLU A 249 1.98 -2.05 -16.33
CA GLU A 249 3.19 -1.77 -15.55
C GLU A 249 3.09 -0.43 -14.79
N ILE A 250 2.58 0.62 -15.43
CA ILE A 250 2.31 1.91 -14.76
C ILE A 250 1.35 1.67 -13.59
N TRP A 251 0.29 0.90 -13.81
CA TRP A 251 -0.66 0.56 -12.76
C TRP A 251 -0.04 -0.18 -11.60
N THR A 252 0.72 -1.21 -11.91
CA THR A 252 1.38 -2.04 -10.91
C THR A 252 2.32 -1.19 -10.05
N LYS A 253 3.07 -0.26 -10.67
CA LYS A 253 3.92 0.68 -9.94
C LYS A 253 3.11 1.59 -9.01
N ILE A 254 2.04 2.22 -9.49
CA ILE A 254 1.20 3.12 -8.68
C ILE A 254 0.54 2.36 -7.53
N LEU A 255 -0.14 1.26 -7.83
CA LEU A 255 -0.91 0.49 -6.84
C LEU A 255 0.01 -0.17 -5.80
N SER A 256 1.24 -0.52 -6.15
CA SER A 256 2.22 -1.03 -5.18
C SER A 256 2.59 -0.02 -4.08
N GLN A 257 2.36 1.28 -4.30
CA GLN A 257 2.64 2.31 -3.28
C GLN A 257 1.46 2.51 -2.31
N ILE A 258 0.26 2.07 -2.70
CA ILE A 258 -0.97 2.23 -1.92
C ILE A 258 -1.02 1.11 -0.87
N GLN A 259 -1.01 1.45 0.42
CA GLN A 259 -1.15 0.45 1.48
C GLN A 259 -2.58 0.39 2.01
N ASN A 260 -3.20 1.55 2.18
CA ASN A 260 -4.58 1.69 2.63
C ASN A 260 -5.46 2.23 1.50
N SER A 261 -6.23 1.34 0.87
CA SER A 261 -7.14 1.67 -0.23
C SER A 261 -8.23 2.68 0.15
N LYS A 262 -8.46 2.93 1.44
CA LYS A 262 -9.39 3.97 1.92
C LYS A 262 -8.82 5.39 1.82
N LYS A 263 -7.49 5.53 1.72
CA LYS A 263 -6.81 6.83 1.55
C LYS A 263 -6.67 7.24 0.09
N ALA A 264 -6.59 6.26 -0.81
CA ALA A 264 -6.23 6.46 -2.19
C ALA A 264 -7.46 6.58 -3.10
N HIS A 265 -7.59 7.70 -3.80
CA HIS A 265 -8.72 7.96 -4.68
C HIS A 265 -8.25 8.22 -6.10
N ILE A 266 -8.84 7.52 -7.06
CA ILE A 266 -8.56 7.73 -8.48
C ILE A 266 -9.78 8.35 -9.14
N LYS A 267 -9.59 9.48 -9.82
CA LYS A 267 -10.62 10.16 -10.61
C LYS A 267 -10.12 10.30 -12.05
N SER A 268 -10.78 9.61 -12.97
CA SER A 268 -10.47 9.69 -14.40
C SER A 268 -11.71 9.75 -15.28
N ILE A 269 -11.54 9.88 -16.60
CA ILE A 269 -12.68 9.90 -17.52
C ILE A 269 -13.33 8.51 -17.59
N GLY A 270 -14.56 8.42 -17.07
CA GLY A 270 -15.16 7.21 -16.51
C GLY A 270 -15.41 6.00 -17.40
N GLN A 271 -16.11 6.19 -18.52
CA GLN A 271 -16.51 5.07 -19.36
C GLN A 271 -15.32 4.46 -20.10
N THR A 272 -14.31 5.28 -20.42
CA THR A 272 -13.10 4.82 -21.08
C THR A 272 -12.18 4.13 -20.10
N PHE A 273 -11.98 4.64 -18.89
CA PHE A 273 -10.95 4.13 -17.99
C PHE A 273 -11.17 2.70 -17.49
N LYS A 274 -12.36 2.38 -16.98
CA LYS A 274 -12.65 1.03 -16.46
C LYS A 274 -12.70 0.00 -17.58
N SER A 275 -13.34 0.37 -18.70
CA SER A 275 -13.40 -0.50 -19.88
C SER A 275 -12.04 -0.64 -20.57
N GLN A 276 -11.19 0.38 -20.56
CA GLN A 276 -9.84 0.35 -21.12
C GLN A 276 -8.89 -0.44 -20.23
N SER A 277 -8.95 -0.25 -18.91
CA SER A 277 -8.14 -1.03 -17.95
C SER A 277 -8.51 -2.51 -18.03
N GLN A 278 -9.82 -2.83 -18.10
CA GLN A 278 -10.32 -4.17 -18.35
C GLN A 278 -9.82 -4.73 -19.69
N LYS A 279 -9.99 -3.99 -20.80
CA LYS A 279 -9.52 -4.43 -22.13
C LYS A 279 -8.01 -4.66 -22.18
N GLN A 280 -7.23 -3.82 -21.53
CA GLN A 280 -5.79 -3.95 -21.45
C GLN A 280 -5.40 -5.20 -20.66
N PHE A 281 -6.07 -5.43 -19.53
CA PHE A 281 -5.88 -6.63 -18.73
C PHE A 281 -6.23 -7.90 -19.52
N ASP A 282 -7.40 -7.93 -20.14
CA ASP A 282 -7.87 -9.07 -20.93
C ASP A 282 -6.97 -9.30 -22.17
N SER A 283 -6.40 -8.25 -22.75
CA SER A 283 -5.44 -8.40 -23.87
C SER A 283 -4.11 -9.05 -23.48
N VAL A 284 -3.73 -8.99 -22.21
CA VAL A 284 -2.46 -9.53 -21.70
C VAL A 284 -2.67 -10.92 -21.08
N TYR A 285 -3.75 -11.08 -20.31
CA TYR A 285 -3.98 -12.29 -19.50
C TYR A 285 -5.07 -13.22 -20.06
N GLY A 286 -5.72 -12.84 -21.16
CA GLY A 286 -6.75 -13.63 -21.84
C GLY A 286 -8.16 -13.06 -21.67
N GLU A 287 -9.06 -13.46 -22.56
CA GLU A 287 -10.43 -12.99 -22.59
C GLU A 287 -11.15 -13.26 -21.26
N ASN A 288 -11.88 -12.26 -20.74
CA ASN A 288 -12.63 -12.30 -19.48
C ASN A 288 -11.78 -12.50 -18.20
N ALA A 289 -10.45 -12.35 -18.26
CA ALA A 289 -9.59 -12.49 -17.10
C ALA A 289 -9.89 -11.45 -16.00
N TYR A 290 -10.15 -10.19 -16.37
CA TYR A 290 -10.47 -9.14 -15.41
C TYR A 290 -11.81 -9.40 -14.72
N SER A 291 -12.85 -9.78 -15.46
CA SER A 291 -14.16 -10.08 -14.89
C SER A 291 -14.10 -11.28 -13.96
N PHE A 292 -13.34 -12.32 -14.33
CA PHE A 292 -13.12 -13.48 -13.48
C PHE A 292 -12.48 -13.07 -12.14
N LEU A 293 -11.38 -12.32 -12.18
CA LEU A 293 -10.71 -11.86 -10.94
C LEU A 293 -11.59 -10.94 -10.09
N LYS A 294 -12.40 -10.11 -10.75
CA LYS A 294 -13.33 -9.21 -10.07
C LYS A 294 -14.39 -9.94 -9.27
N GLU A 295 -14.90 -11.07 -9.76
CA GLU A 295 -15.86 -11.90 -9.01
C GLU A 295 -15.29 -12.35 -7.66
N TYR A 296 -13.98 -12.58 -7.59
CA TYR A 296 -13.29 -12.95 -6.36
C TYR A 296 -12.73 -11.75 -5.59
N GLY A 297 -13.00 -10.52 -6.02
CA GLY A 297 -12.42 -9.31 -5.41
C GLY A 297 -10.89 -9.32 -5.42
N LEU A 298 -10.30 -9.80 -6.52
CA LEU A 298 -8.84 -9.82 -6.75
C LEU A 298 -8.37 -8.69 -7.69
N THR A 299 -9.29 -7.82 -8.10
CA THR A 299 -9.01 -6.57 -8.82
C THR A 299 -8.76 -5.41 -7.87
N PRO A 300 -8.01 -4.36 -8.28
CA PRO A 300 -7.75 -3.19 -7.45
C PRO A 300 -9.03 -2.41 -7.18
N ILE A 301 -9.34 -2.19 -5.91
CA ILE A 301 -10.54 -1.48 -5.47
C ILE A 301 -10.53 -0.03 -5.99
N GLU A 302 -9.35 0.58 -6.08
CA GLU A 302 -9.15 1.94 -6.56
C GLU A 302 -9.55 2.11 -8.05
N ILE A 303 -9.35 1.06 -8.85
CA ILE A 303 -9.81 1.02 -10.25
C ILE A 303 -11.32 0.77 -10.30
N ASP A 304 -11.82 -0.14 -9.47
CA ASP A 304 -13.22 -0.56 -9.49
C ASP A 304 -14.20 0.51 -8.98
N GLN A 305 -13.78 1.29 -7.98
CA GLN A 305 -14.53 2.37 -7.35
C GLN A 305 -14.38 3.73 -8.05
N ASN A 306 -13.57 3.82 -9.11
CA ASN A 306 -13.38 5.07 -9.84
C ASN A 306 -14.73 5.66 -10.28
N GLN A 307 -15.08 6.80 -9.70
CA GLN A 307 -16.24 7.57 -10.05
C GLN A 307 -15.91 8.41 -11.27
N GLY A 308 -16.06 7.75 -12.41
CA GLY A 308 -15.87 8.35 -13.71
C GLY A 308 -16.46 9.76 -13.87
N LEU A 309 -15.62 10.70 -14.25
CA LEU A 309 -16.05 12.06 -14.59
C LEU A 309 -16.15 12.21 -16.10
N GLN A 310 -16.95 13.17 -16.55
CA GLN A 310 -17.06 13.53 -17.96
C GLN A 310 -16.28 14.83 -18.21
N HIS A 311 -15.64 14.92 -19.38
CA HIS A 311 -15.10 16.17 -19.95
C HIS A 311 -14.15 16.98 -19.06
N PHE A 312 -12.99 16.42 -18.70
CA PHE A 312 -11.90 17.20 -18.09
C PHE A 312 -10.53 16.82 -18.68
N HIS A 313 -9.54 17.71 -18.59
CA HIS A 313 -8.16 17.45 -19.03
C HIS A 313 -7.11 17.78 -17.96
N ALA A 314 -7.57 18.14 -16.75
CA ALA A 314 -6.72 18.46 -15.60
C ALA A 314 -5.89 17.24 -15.17
N LYS A 315 -4.63 17.47 -14.81
CA LYS A 315 -3.77 16.47 -14.15
C LYS A 315 -3.36 17.04 -12.79
N ILE A 316 -3.98 16.52 -11.76
CA ILE A 316 -3.86 16.95 -10.38
C ILE A 316 -3.56 15.72 -9.54
N TYR A 317 -2.44 15.74 -8.84
CA TYR A 317 -2.01 14.72 -7.91
C TYR A 317 -1.83 15.41 -6.57
N CYS A 318 -2.60 15.04 -5.56
CA CYS A 318 -2.55 15.77 -4.30
C CYS A 318 -2.82 14.88 -3.09
N ALA A 319 -2.33 15.33 -1.94
CA ALA A 319 -2.60 14.71 -0.65
C ALA A 319 -3.13 15.75 0.32
N LEU A 320 -4.07 15.33 1.16
CA LEU A 320 -4.86 16.18 2.05
C LEU A 320 -4.85 15.67 3.48
N ARG A 321 -4.67 16.62 4.37
CA ARG A 321 -4.76 16.55 5.83
C ARG A 321 -5.42 17.83 6.30
N ASN A 322 -6.02 17.82 7.49
CA ASN A 322 -6.80 18.95 8.02
C ASN A 322 -6.06 20.30 8.13
N ASP A 323 -4.74 20.29 8.15
CA ASP A 323 -3.86 21.45 8.25
C ASP A 323 -2.89 21.58 7.05
N LYS A 324 -2.94 20.66 6.07
CA LYS A 324 -1.97 20.64 4.97
C LYS A 324 -2.52 20.03 3.68
N ILE A 325 -2.22 20.67 2.55
CA ILE A 325 -2.39 20.11 1.21
C ILE A 325 -1.05 20.15 0.47
N GLU A 326 -0.62 19.00 -0.03
CA GLU A 326 0.47 18.89 -1.00
C GLU A 326 -0.15 18.69 -2.39
N LEU A 327 0.13 19.60 -3.33
CA LEU A 327 -0.47 19.63 -4.66
C LEU A 327 0.63 19.60 -5.73
N TYR A 328 0.68 18.50 -6.48
CA TYR A 328 1.56 18.28 -7.62
C TYR A 328 0.72 18.22 -8.91
N SER A 329 0.83 19.23 -9.76
CA SER A 329 -0.04 19.39 -10.93
C SER A 329 0.70 19.97 -12.13
N GLY A 330 0.17 19.73 -13.33
CA GLY A 330 0.84 20.18 -14.54
C GLY A 330 0.28 19.56 -15.82
N SER A 331 1.14 19.45 -16.83
CA SER A 331 0.76 18.95 -18.17
C SER A 331 0.98 17.45 -18.36
N ALA A 332 1.70 16.77 -17.47
CA ALA A 332 1.99 15.35 -17.58
C ALA A 332 0.76 14.45 -17.29
N ASN A 333 0.44 13.56 -18.23
CA ASN A 333 -0.39 12.38 -17.94
C ASN A 333 0.48 11.24 -17.37
N LEU A 334 -0.16 10.20 -16.83
CA LEU A 334 0.52 8.99 -16.35
C LEU A 334 1.08 8.17 -17.52
N MET A 335 2.33 8.43 -17.89
CA MET A 335 3.03 7.66 -18.92
C MET A 335 4.55 7.84 -18.81
N HIS A 336 5.32 6.89 -19.34
CA HIS A 336 6.77 7.03 -19.47
C HIS A 336 7.16 7.63 -20.82
N GLY A 337 8.33 8.27 -20.89
CA GLY A 337 8.88 8.80 -22.13
C GLY A 337 9.82 10.00 -21.96
N PRO A 338 10.58 10.34 -23.01
CA PRO A 338 11.57 11.42 -22.97
C PRO A 338 10.96 12.82 -23.14
N SER A 339 9.69 12.92 -23.53
CA SER A 339 9.02 14.21 -23.73
C SER A 339 8.99 15.01 -22.42
N LEU A 340 9.14 16.32 -22.56
CA LEU A 340 9.15 17.26 -21.45
C LEU A 340 7.74 17.75 -21.14
N GLU A 341 7.44 17.87 -19.85
CA GLU A 341 6.17 18.34 -19.31
C GLU A 341 6.44 19.41 -18.24
N GLN A 342 5.57 20.40 -18.13
CA GLN A 342 5.65 21.35 -17.03
C GLN A 342 4.90 20.78 -15.83
N MET A 343 5.57 20.74 -14.68
CA MET A 343 4.99 20.34 -13.41
C MET A 343 5.27 21.39 -12.33
N THR A 344 4.33 21.53 -11.41
CA THR A 344 4.42 22.44 -10.26
C THR A 344 4.06 21.66 -9.00
N MET A 345 4.93 21.74 -8.00
CA MET A 345 4.64 21.29 -6.65
C MET A 345 4.34 22.51 -5.77
N THR A 346 3.26 22.44 -5.01
CA THR A 346 2.83 23.50 -4.10
C THR A 346 2.40 22.90 -2.77
N ILE A 347 2.78 23.57 -1.67
CA ILE A 347 2.44 23.15 -0.32
C ILE A 347 1.59 24.24 0.32
N HIS A 348 0.38 23.88 0.77
CA HIS A 348 -0.55 24.80 1.40
C HIS A 348 -0.78 24.39 2.85
N THR A 349 -0.54 25.31 3.79
CA THR A 349 -0.82 25.15 5.24
C THR A 349 -1.87 26.15 5.74
N LYS A 350 -2.35 27.03 4.85
CA LYS A 350 -3.34 28.07 5.14
C LYS A 350 -4.35 28.14 4.00
N ASN A 351 -5.57 28.59 4.30
CA ASN A 351 -6.65 28.76 3.33
C ASN A 351 -6.99 27.46 2.56
N LEU A 352 -6.95 26.31 3.25
CA LEU A 352 -7.17 24.99 2.63
C LEU A 352 -8.54 24.89 1.94
N ASP A 353 -9.56 25.52 2.51
CA ASP A 353 -10.88 25.64 1.90
C ASP A 353 -10.82 26.28 0.51
N ASN A 354 -10.02 27.33 0.33
CA ASN A 354 -9.88 27.99 -0.98
C ASN A 354 -9.15 27.08 -1.97
N VAL A 355 -8.18 26.28 -1.51
CA VAL A 355 -7.47 25.32 -2.35
C VAL A 355 -8.42 24.20 -2.78
N TYR A 356 -9.17 23.63 -1.84
CA TYR A 356 -10.21 22.64 -2.13
C TYR A 356 -11.24 23.15 -3.14
N GLN A 357 -11.74 24.38 -2.96
CA GLN A 357 -12.73 24.95 -3.87
C GLN A 357 -12.18 25.19 -5.28
N LYS A 358 -10.88 25.47 -5.43
CA LYS A 358 -10.25 25.70 -6.74
C LYS A 358 -9.88 24.42 -7.47
N TYR A 359 -9.45 23.39 -6.73
CA TYR A 359 -8.80 22.21 -7.32
C TYR A 359 -9.60 20.92 -7.18
N LEU A 360 -10.48 20.76 -6.19
CA LEU A 360 -11.08 19.47 -5.86
C LEU A 360 -12.60 19.43 -5.96
N SER A 361 -13.29 20.50 -5.58
CA SER A 361 -14.77 20.57 -5.59
C SER A 361 -15.39 20.27 -6.97
N HIS A 362 -14.62 20.50 -8.05
CA HIS A 362 -15.03 20.23 -9.43
C HIS A 362 -15.06 18.74 -9.81
N PHE A 363 -14.47 17.86 -8.99
CA PHE A 363 -14.27 16.44 -9.31
C PHE A 363 -15.20 15.50 -8.53
N LYS A 364 -16.36 16.01 -8.06
CA LYS A 364 -17.29 15.29 -7.18
C LYS A 364 -16.58 14.70 -5.96
N ILE A 365 -15.68 15.50 -5.39
CA ILE A 365 -15.04 15.23 -4.10
C ILE A 365 -15.76 16.17 -3.15
N THR A 366 -16.43 15.62 -2.14
CA THR A 366 -17.04 16.42 -1.08
C THR A 366 -15.98 16.87 -0.08
N LYS A 367 -16.29 17.91 0.68
CA LYS A 367 -15.35 18.44 1.68
C LYS A 367 -15.11 17.40 2.78
N ASP A 368 -16.18 16.73 3.21
CA ASP A 368 -16.13 15.68 4.23
C ASP A 368 -15.29 14.49 3.75
N GLU A 369 -15.40 14.07 2.48
CA GLU A 369 -14.51 13.05 1.92
C GLU A 369 -13.04 13.49 1.92
N ALA A 370 -12.78 14.78 1.68
CA ALA A 370 -11.43 15.32 1.57
C ALA A 370 -10.73 15.57 2.92
N PHE A 371 -11.48 15.87 3.99
CA PHE A 371 -10.95 16.32 5.28
C PHE A 371 -11.51 15.55 6.50
N ASP A 372 -12.75 15.06 6.43
CA ASP A 372 -13.43 14.43 7.57
C ASP A 372 -13.41 12.90 7.50
N THR A 373 -12.27 12.32 7.11
CA THR A 373 -12.06 10.89 7.33
C THR A 373 -11.45 10.69 8.70
N PRO A 374 -12.21 10.17 9.70
CA PRO A 374 -11.62 9.85 10.98
C PRO A 374 -10.60 8.73 10.75
N TYR A 375 -9.32 9.08 10.86
CA TYR A 375 -8.29 8.09 11.15
C TYR A 375 -8.71 7.46 12.48
N PRO A 376 -8.95 6.15 12.57
CA PRO A 376 -9.35 5.56 13.84
C PRO A 376 -8.30 5.90 14.90
N GLU A 377 -8.72 6.55 15.99
CA GLU A 377 -7.86 7.01 17.10
C GLU A 377 -7.01 5.87 17.72
N TYR A 378 -7.33 4.62 17.38
CA TYR A 378 -6.69 3.41 17.87
C TYR A 378 -5.47 2.95 17.06
N HIS A 379 -5.12 3.62 15.95
CA HIS A 379 -3.90 3.28 15.20
C HIS A 379 -2.67 3.89 15.88
N SER A 380 -2.15 3.18 16.87
CA SER A 380 -0.80 3.43 17.36
C SER A 380 0.23 2.87 16.37
N HIS A 381 1.26 3.66 16.07
CA HIS A 381 2.46 3.18 15.41
C HIS A 381 3.52 2.86 16.45
N LEU A 382 4.46 1.99 16.10
CA LEU A 382 5.68 1.77 16.88
C LEU A 382 6.81 2.55 16.22
N ILE A 383 7.30 3.60 16.85
CA ILE A 383 8.54 4.25 16.38
C ILE A 383 9.74 3.67 17.11
N ILE A 384 10.75 3.28 16.34
CA ILE A 384 12.06 2.84 16.82
C ILE A 384 13.07 3.93 16.45
N GLN A 385 13.77 4.46 17.45
CA GLN A 385 14.69 5.58 17.31
C GLN A 385 16.10 5.14 17.71
N GLN A 386 17.09 5.61 16.94
CA GLN A 386 18.49 5.51 17.31
C GLN A 386 18.82 6.60 18.34
N CYS A 387 19.03 6.22 19.59
CA CYS A 387 19.37 7.12 20.69
C CYS A 387 20.76 6.74 21.24
N ALA A 388 21.83 7.14 20.56
CA ALA A 388 23.21 6.75 20.92
C ALA A 388 23.45 6.88 22.45
N PRO A 389 23.90 5.81 23.16
CA PRO A 389 24.44 4.54 22.67
C PRO A 389 23.42 3.39 22.51
N SER A 390 22.14 3.67 22.63
CA SER A 390 21.06 2.68 22.67
C SER A 390 20.03 2.89 21.55
N PHE A 391 19.09 1.96 21.46
CA PHE A 391 17.89 2.16 20.64
C PHE A 391 16.70 2.09 21.56
N SER A 392 15.72 2.95 21.34
CA SER A 392 14.48 2.96 22.08
C SER A 392 13.30 2.78 21.13
N TYR A 393 12.19 2.29 21.66
CA TYR A 393 10.93 2.32 20.92
C TYR A 393 9.84 2.87 21.81
N ARG A 394 8.84 3.48 21.19
CA ARG A 394 7.63 3.96 21.87
C ARG A 394 6.45 3.90 20.93
N TYR A 395 5.25 3.85 21.52
CA TYR A 395 4.03 4.07 20.76
C TYR A 395 3.93 5.55 20.40
N ILE A 396 3.43 5.82 19.20
CA ILE A 396 3.22 7.18 18.70
C ILE A 396 1.89 7.22 17.95
N THR A 397 1.13 8.31 18.13
CA THR A 397 -0.08 8.56 17.35
C THR A 397 0.28 9.08 15.96
N GLN A 398 -0.66 9.09 15.02
CA GLN A 398 -0.46 9.71 13.72
C GLN A 398 -0.09 11.21 13.85
N SER A 399 -0.76 11.95 14.73
CA SER A 399 -0.50 13.38 14.97
C SER A 399 0.89 13.64 15.56
N ASP A 400 1.34 12.79 16.49
CA ASP A 400 2.68 12.88 17.06
C ASP A 400 3.76 12.54 16.01
N LEU A 401 3.50 11.55 15.13
CA LEU A 401 4.40 11.18 14.05
C LEU A 401 4.57 12.33 13.07
N ILE A 402 3.46 12.97 12.67
CA ILE A 402 3.47 14.17 11.84
C ILE A 402 4.29 15.28 12.49
N SER A 403 4.04 15.55 13.77
CA SER A 403 4.74 16.61 14.50
C SER A 403 6.24 16.35 14.57
N LEU A 404 6.65 15.09 14.71
CA LEU A 404 8.06 14.68 14.73
C LEU A 404 8.74 14.76 13.35
N VAL A 405 7.99 14.52 12.27
CA VAL A 405 8.51 14.58 10.90
C VAL A 405 8.65 16.02 10.41
N GLU A 406 7.76 16.91 10.87
CA GLU A 406 7.67 18.30 10.43
C GLU A 406 8.33 19.31 11.40
N SER A 407 8.81 18.87 12.56
CA SER A 407 9.69 19.64 13.46
C SER A 407 11.10 19.75 12.92
#